data_AF-A0A0A1VCC6-F1
#
_entry.id   AF-A0A0A1VCC6-F1
#
_cell.length_a   1.000
_cell.length_b   1.000
_cell.length_c   1.000
_cell.angle_alpha   90.00
_cell.angle_beta   90.00
_cell.angle_gamma   90.00
#
_symmetry.space_group_name_H-M   'P 1'
#
loop_
_entity.id
_entity.type
_entity.pdbx_description
1 polymer ?
#
loop_
_entity_poly.entity_id
_entity_poly.type
_entity_poly.pdbx_seq_one_letter_code
_entity_poly.pdbx_strand_id
1 'polypeptide(L)'
;MNIDLRPYQQQAFDRARQAIRDGAKRVLIVAPTGGGKTVLASALMAMTQAKGNRASFVVDRLSLIQQTSDTFDRYQIDHGVIQGGHLRWAPELPIQLCSVQTLGRRRWPETAVDVFDEAHVLHTTHKARMEEKSSIVIGLTATPFTRGLGKWFDVVINVTTTRALIEQGWLSPYRIFSCAEPDMAGVTVKSTGEWDEKEASGKALEVVGDVVAEYLKHGQGRKFICSAVDTAHVEELQRQFLAAGINAATYTYKDSEEDRADTTNEFKKPDSAIRGLITVTAASRGFDVPDVSCVIMARPLRKSLAEHIQLFGRGLRISPETGKTDCLVLDHSGNCARFFEECETFFDFGAGELDDGKKRDKPKPKEKKDLEPVKCPECRALHKPLPACPCCGHEYPRKVAVAHVPGTLKELIAGGYRKELTDRLWPEICGFAHASKPAEPEAARKLALALFKDMTGGWPAASYENTERRAPTMEVINKIKALRIRFARGRARAAA
;
A
#
# COMPACT_ATOMS: atom_id res chain seq x y z
N MET A 1 26.69 -2.39 20.33
CA MET A 1 25.28 -2.70 20.70
C MET A 1 24.84 -3.84 19.78
N ASN A 2 24.32 -4.96 20.30
CA ASN A 2 23.84 -6.04 19.42
C ASN A 2 22.52 -5.61 18.77
N ILE A 3 22.41 -5.78 17.44
CA ILE A 3 21.15 -5.54 16.72
C ILE A 3 20.21 -6.70 17.07
N ASP A 4 19.22 -6.43 17.91
CA ASP A 4 18.23 -7.43 18.28
C ASP A 4 17.12 -7.51 17.22
N LEU A 5 16.93 -8.70 16.68
CA LEU A 5 16.01 -8.96 15.59
C LEU A 5 14.71 -9.53 16.14
N ARG A 6 13.58 -9.00 15.67
CA ARG A 6 12.27 -9.57 16.02
C ARG A 6 12.17 -11.01 15.50
N PRO A 7 11.35 -11.88 16.10
CA PRO A 7 11.25 -13.28 15.69
C PRO A 7 10.99 -13.48 14.19
N TYR A 8 10.11 -12.69 13.59
CA TYR A 8 9.82 -12.76 12.15
C TYR A 8 11.01 -12.32 11.28
N GLN A 9 11.82 -11.37 11.76
CA GLN A 9 13.05 -10.92 11.08
C GLN A 9 14.13 -12.00 11.14
N GLN A 10 14.30 -12.63 12.30
CA GLN A 10 15.25 -13.73 12.49
C GLN A 10 14.90 -14.93 11.60
N GLN A 11 13.62 -15.33 11.54
CA GLN A 11 13.18 -16.41 10.66
C GLN A 11 13.47 -16.12 9.18
N ALA A 12 13.26 -14.88 8.73
CA ALA A 12 13.60 -14.47 7.37
C ALA A 12 15.10 -14.58 7.09
N PHE A 13 15.94 -14.21 8.07
CA PHE A 13 17.39 -14.38 7.97
C PHE A 13 17.81 -15.82 7.88
N ASP A 14 17.26 -16.69 8.71
CA ASP A 14 17.63 -18.10 8.73
C ASP A 14 17.26 -18.76 7.39
N ARG A 15 16.09 -18.41 6.83
CA ARG A 15 15.71 -18.82 5.48
C ARG A 15 16.65 -18.30 4.40
N ALA A 16 17.06 -17.03 4.47
CA ALA A 16 18.00 -16.45 3.51
C ALA A 16 19.37 -17.13 3.57
N ARG A 17 19.87 -17.38 4.78
CA ARG A 17 21.13 -18.11 5.01
C ARG A 17 21.04 -19.54 4.52
N GLN A 18 19.91 -20.22 4.73
CA GLN A 18 19.70 -21.57 4.26
C GLN A 18 19.68 -21.62 2.73
N ALA A 19 18.94 -20.72 2.06
CA ALA A 19 18.95 -20.62 0.61
C ALA A 19 20.36 -20.41 0.03
N ILE A 20 21.17 -19.57 0.68
CA ILE A 20 22.58 -19.35 0.30
C ILE A 20 23.42 -20.63 0.47
N ARG A 21 23.21 -21.40 1.55
CA ARG A 21 23.89 -22.70 1.76
C ARG A 21 23.47 -23.73 0.72
N ASP A 22 22.21 -23.69 0.29
CA ASP A 22 21.65 -24.56 -0.74
C ASP A 22 22.09 -24.16 -2.16
N GLY A 23 22.91 -23.10 -2.28
CA GLY A 23 23.56 -22.71 -3.53
C GLY A 23 23.01 -21.44 -4.17
N ALA A 24 21.94 -20.84 -3.63
CA ALA A 24 21.43 -19.56 -4.13
C ALA A 24 22.50 -18.46 -3.99
N LYS A 25 22.71 -17.68 -5.04
CA LYS A 25 23.65 -16.56 -5.04
C LYS A 25 22.96 -15.22 -4.96
N ARG A 26 21.67 -15.16 -5.29
CA ARG A 26 20.92 -13.91 -5.44
C ARG A 26 19.57 -14.06 -4.74
N VAL A 27 19.45 -13.52 -3.54
CA VAL A 27 18.25 -13.65 -2.69
C VAL A 27 17.54 -12.30 -2.62
N LEU A 28 16.24 -12.27 -2.90
CA LEU A 28 15.40 -11.10 -2.70
C LEU A 28 14.63 -11.24 -1.38
N ILE A 29 14.86 -10.33 -0.45
CA ILE A 29 14.12 -10.22 0.80
C ILE A 29 13.05 -9.14 0.66
N VAL A 30 11.80 -9.56 0.80
CA VAL A 30 10.62 -8.68 0.71
C VAL A 30 10.18 -8.32 2.12
N ALA A 31 10.36 -7.06 2.48
CA ALA A 31 10.01 -6.52 3.80
C ALA A 31 8.96 -5.42 3.63
N PRO A 32 7.71 -5.59 4.13
CA PRO A 32 6.69 -4.55 4.06
C PRO A 32 7.18 -3.22 4.64
N THR A 33 6.58 -2.10 4.20
CA THR A 33 6.87 -0.79 4.79
C THR A 33 6.61 -0.82 6.29
N GLY A 34 7.60 -0.42 7.10
CA GLY A 34 7.54 -0.53 8.57
C GLY A 34 7.93 -1.90 9.14
N GLY A 35 8.17 -2.92 8.30
CA GLY A 35 8.66 -4.25 8.73
C GLY A 35 10.13 -4.30 9.20
N GLY A 36 10.82 -3.16 9.19
CA GLY A 36 12.19 -3.03 9.67
C GLY A 36 13.27 -3.34 8.63
N LYS A 37 13.05 -3.02 7.35
CA LYS A 37 14.05 -3.19 6.27
C LYS A 37 15.43 -2.64 6.63
N THR A 38 15.49 -1.46 7.26
CA THR A 38 16.76 -0.85 7.69
C THR A 38 17.44 -1.66 8.80
N VAL A 39 16.67 -2.22 9.74
CA VAL A 39 17.23 -3.11 10.80
C VAL A 39 17.80 -4.37 10.17
N LEU A 40 17.09 -4.96 9.20
CA LEU A 40 17.57 -6.12 8.44
C LEU A 40 18.86 -5.77 7.69
N ALA A 41 18.90 -4.64 6.99
CA ALA A 41 20.10 -4.16 6.32
C ALA A 41 21.29 -4.06 7.28
N SER A 42 21.13 -3.34 8.39
CA SER A 42 22.19 -3.19 9.39
C SER A 42 22.64 -4.53 9.99
N ALA A 43 21.71 -5.44 10.29
CA ALA A 43 22.05 -6.77 10.78
C ALA A 43 22.86 -7.58 9.76
N LEU A 44 22.53 -7.50 8.46
CA LEU A 44 23.32 -8.13 7.40
C LEU A 44 24.75 -7.61 7.34
N MET A 45 24.91 -6.29 7.38
CA MET A 45 26.23 -5.67 7.32
C MET A 45 27.07 -6.06 8.55
N ALA A 46 26.49 -5.96 9.74
CA ALA A 46 27.16 -6.34 11.00
C ALA A 46 27.55 -7.83 11.01
N MET A 47 26.66 -8.73 10.58
CA MET A 47 26.96 -10.16 10.48
C MET A 47 28.05 -10.47 9.46
N THR A 48 28.09 -9.72 8.36
CA THR A 48 29.11 -9.90 7.31
C THR A 48 30.47 -9.42 7.81
N GLN A 49 30.52 -8.26 8.46
CA GLN A 49 31.70 -7.72 9.12
C GLN A 49 32.25 -8.66 10.20
N ALA A 50 31.37 -9.20 11.05
CA ALA A 50 31.75 -10.13 12.12
C ALA A 50 32.40 -11.44 11.61
N LYS A 51 32.12 -11.81 10.35
CA LYS A 51 32.76 -12.95 9.68
C LYS A 51 34.09 -12.58 8.98
N GLY A 52 34.55 -11.34 9.12
CA GLY A 52 35.74 -10.83 8.42
C GLY A 52 35.54 -10.58 6.93
N ASN A 53 34.30 -10.58 6.45
CA ASN A 53 33.99 -10.37 5.04
C ASN A 53 33.76 -8.90 4.73
N ARG A 54 34.08 -8.51 3.50
CA ARG A 54 33.76 -7.17 2.96
C ARG A 54 32.38 -7.16 2.34
N ALA A 55 31.62 -6.09 2.53
CA ALA A 55 30.28 -5.94 1.96
C ALA A 55 30.03 -4.54 1.42
N SER A 56 29.25 -4.46 0.33
CA SER A 56 28.71 -3.20 -0.16
C SER A 56 27.21 -3.11 0.14
N PHE A 57 26.77 -1.94 0.62
CA PHE A 57 25.37 -1.58 0.72
C PHE A 57 25.08 -0.51 -0.32
N VAL A 58 24.31 -0.84 -1.33
CA VAL A 58 24.08 0.01 -2.49
C VAL A 58 22.70 0.64 -2.40
N VAL A 59 22.67 1.96 -2.50
CA VAL A 59 21.44 2.75 -2.55
C VAL A 59 21.29 3.41 -3.92
N ASP A 60 20.03 3.54 -4.33
CA ASP A 60 19.62 4.12 -5.61
C ASP A 60 19.77 5.65 -5.66
N ARG A 61 19.81 6.36 -4.52
CA ARG A 61 19.77 7.82 -4.50
C ARG A 61 20.75 8.40 -3.49
N LEU A 62 21.37 9.53 -3.85
CA LEU A 62 22.31 10.25 -2.98
C LEU A 62 21.66 10.69 -1.66
N SER A 63 20.39 11.11 -1.70
CA SER A 63 19.64 11.52 -0.51
C SER A 63 19.50 10.42 0.55
N LEU A 64 19.68 9.15 0.18
CA LEU A 64 19.63 8.01 1.13
C LEU A 64 20.98 7.68 1.76
N ILE A 65 22.08 8.22 1.24
CA ILE A 65 23.42 7.91 1.73
C ILE A 65 23.57 8.42 3.15
N GLN A 66 23.33 9.71 3.41
CA GLN A 66 23.52 10.26 4.75
C GLN A 66 22.63 9.54 5.78
N GLN A 67 21.36 9.33 5.46
CA GLN A 67 20.43 8.63 6.36
C GLN A 67 20.86 7.19 6.68
N THR A 68 21.36 6.47 5.68
CA THR A 68 21.85 5.11 5.88
C THR A 68 23.14 5.12 6.69
N SER A 69 24.02 6.09 6.45
CA SER A 69 25.25 6.32 7.21
C SER A 69 24.95 6.59 8.69
N ASP A 70 24.04 7.51 8.99
CA ASP A 70 23.58 7.81 10.35
C ASP A 70 22.99 6.57 11.03
N THR A 71 22.32 5.70 10.27
CA THR A 71 21.77 4.46 10.82
C THR A 71 22.86 3.44 11.11
N PHE A 72 23.86 3.32 10.24
CA PHE A 72 25.03 2.48 10.50
C PHE A 72 25.80 2.98 11.73
N ASP A 73 25.95 4.29 11.91
CA ASP A 73 26.57 4.87 13.11
C ASP A 73 25.79 4.56 14.39
N ARG A 74 24.45 4.68 14.37
CA ARG A 74 23.59 4.30 15.50
C ARG A 74 23.78 2.83 15.90
N TYR A 75 23.99 1.95 14.92
CA TYR A 75 24.28 0.54 15.15
C TYR A 75 25.77 0.23 15.33
N GLN A 76 26.64 1.25 15.35
CA GLN A 76 28.08 1.13 15.50
C GLN A 76 28.73 0.25 14.43
N ILE A 77 28.21 0.31 13.20
CA ILE A 77 28.77 -0.35 12.02
C ILE A 77 29.74 0.61 11.37
N ASP A 78 31.04 0.38 11.57
CA ASP A 78 32.05 1.21 10.93
C ASP A 78 32.09 0.98 9.41
N HIS A 79 32.04 2.07 8.64
CA HIS A 79 31.82 2.02 7.20
C HIS A 79 32.43 3.21 6.47
N GLY A 80 32.87 2.95 5.23
CA GLY A 80 33.24 3.97 4.25
C GLY A 80 32.08 4.32 3.34
N VAL A 81 32.13 5.49 2.70
CA VAL A 81 31.09 5.96 1.77
C VAL A 81 31.66 6.19 0.38
N ILE A 82 31.14 5.46 -0.60
CA ILE A 82 31.44 5.60 -2.03
C ILE A 82 30.39 6.51 -2.69
N GLN A 83 30.64 7.82 -2.58
CA GLN A 83 29.92 8.90 -3.23
C GLN A 83 30.90 10.00 -3.65
N GLY A 84 30.63 10.69 -4.75
CA GLY A 84 31.44 11.84 -5.17
C GLY A 84 31.47 12.94 -4.10
N GLY A 85 32.67 13.35 -3.66
CA GLY A 85 32.86 14.46 -2.73
C GLY A 85 32.42 14.20 -1.28
N HIS A 86 32.11 12.95 -0.91
CA HIS A 86 31.65 12.64 0.45
C HIS A 86 32.81 12.65 1.45
N LEU A 87 32.62 13.31 2.60
CA LEU A 87 33.65 13.49 3.63
C LEU A 87 34.14 12.15 4.22
N ARG A 88 33.23 11.17 4.35
CA ARG A 88 33.51 9.81 4.85
C ARG A 88 34.06 8.85 3.78
N TRP A 89 34.95 9.32 2.92
CA TRP A 89 35.64 8.46 1.96
C TRP A 89 36.70 7.61 2.70
N ALA A 90 36.42 6.32 2.86
CA ALA A 90 37.28 5.37 3.59
C ALA A 90 37.21 3.97 2.92
N PRO A 91 37.82 3.79 1.75
CA PRO A 91 37.72 2.55 0.95
C PRO A 91 38.37 1.32 1.62
N GLU A 92 39.26 1.52 2.58
CA GLU A 92 39.91 0.47 3.35
C GLU A 92 38.94 -0.28 4.26
N LEU A 93 37.87 0.38 4.74
CA LEU A 93 36.90 -0.21 5.65
C LEU A 93 36.16 -1.41 5.01
N PRO A 94 35.83 -2.45 5.79
CA PRO A 94 35.21 -3.66 5.25
C PRO A 94 33.79 -3.43 4.73
N ILE A 95 33.08 -2.47 5.32
CA ILE A 95 31.72 -2.12 4.96
C ILE A 95 31.74 -0.83 4.14
N GLN A 96 31.12 -0.86 2.96
CA GLN A 96 31.05 0.27 2.04
C GLN A 96 29.59 0.62 1.75
N LEU A 97 29.20 1.85 2.05
CA LEU A 97 27.92 2.42 1.64
C LEU A 97 28.09 3.14 0.30
N CYS A 98 27.39 2.70 -0.73
CA CYS A 98 27.65 3.10 -2.10
C CYS A 98 26.42 3.69 -2.77
N SER A 99 26.60 4.77 -3.52
CA SER A 99 25.58 5.21 -4.49
C SER A 99 25.75 4.46 -5.81
N VAL A 100 24.66 3.96 -6.38
CA VAL A 100 24.71 3.23 -7.66
C VAL A 100 25.29 4.09 -8.79
N GLN A 101 25.00 5.40 -8.81
CA GLN A 101 25.50 6.32 -9.83
C GLN A 101 27.02 6.45 -9.79
N THR A 102 27.60 6.46 -8.59
CA THR A 102 29.06 6.53 -8.42
C THR A 102 29.69 5.21 -8.83
N LEU A 103 29.09 4.07 -8.48
CA LEU A 103 29.55 2.74 -8.92
C LEU A 103 29.44 2.55 -10.43
N GLY A 104 28.54 3.24 -11.12
CA GLY A 104 28.49 3.25 -12.59
C GLY A 104 29.65 3.97 -13.27
N ARG A 105 30.44 4.76 -12.51
CA ARG A 105 31.57 5.56 -13.02
C ARG A 105 32.92 5.18 -12.38
N ARG A 106 32.90 4.37 -11.33
CA ARG A 106 34.07 3.95 -10.54
C ARG A 106 34.10 2.43 -10.44
N ARG A 107 35.24 1.87 -10.04
CA ARG A 107 35.35 0.43 -9.79
C ARG A 107 34.44 0.01 -8.63
N TRP A 108 33.71 -1.08 -8.81
CA TRP A 108 32.95 -1.71 -7.74
C TRP A 108 33.91 -2.31 -6.70
N PRO A 109 33.71 -2.09 -5.39
CA PRO A 109 34.60 -2.63 -4.37
C PRO A 109 34.61 -4.16 -4.36
N GLU A 110 35.75 -4.77 -4.05
CA GLU A 110 35.81 -6.24 -3.91
C GLU A 110 35.15 -6.67 -2.61
N THR A 111 33.96 -7.24 -2.73
CA THR A 111 33.05 -7.60 -1.64
C THR A 111 32.54 -9.01 -1.81
N ALA A 112 32.41 -9.75 -0.70
CA ALA A 112 31.83 -11.08 -0.70
C ALA A 112 30.29 -11.02 -0.74
N VAL A 113 29.71 -9.92 -0.24
CA VAL A 113 28.27 -9.69 -0.19
C VAL A 113 27.93 -8.30 -0.71
N ASP A 114 26.96 -8.21 -1.61
CA ASP A 114 26.39 -6.95 -2.09
C ASP A 114 24.91 -6.87 -1.71
N VAL A 115 24.54 -5.85 -0.97
CA VAL A 115 23.16 -5.60 -0.53
C VAL A 115 22.59 -4.46 -1.34
N PHE A 116 21.49 -4.69 -2.06
CA PHE A 116 20.82 -3.67 -2.89
C PHE A 116 19.55 -3.20 -2.21
N ASP A 117 19.52 -1.94 -1.78
CA ASP A 117 18.28 -1.34 -1.28
C ASP A 117 17.36 -0.94 -2.44
N GLU A 118 16.06 -1.05 -2.20
CA GLU A 118 15.01 -0.81 -3.20
C GLU A 118 15.24 -1.63 -4.48
N ALA A 119 15.59 -2.91 -4.31
CA ALA A 119 15.94 -3.85 -5.36
C ALA A 119 14.83 -4.08 -6.43
N HIS A 120 13.65 -3.49 -6.25
CA HIS A 120 12.67 -3.33 -7.33
C HIS A 120 13.15 -2.37 -8.44
N VAL A 121 14.16 -1.54 -8.21
CA VAL A 121 14.81 -0.67 -9.19
C VAL A 121 16.22 -1.17 -9.48
N LEU A 122 16.38 -2.04 -10.49
CA LEU A 122 17.68 -2.53 -10.92
C LEU A 122 18.23 -1.75 -12.12
N HIS A 123 19.20 -0.86 -11.84
CA HIS A 123 20.03 -0.18 -12.84
C HIS A 123 20.93 -1.12 -13.64
N THR A 124 21.45 -0.63 -14.76
CA THR A 124 22.46 -1.34 -15.57
C THR A 124 23.68 -1.73 -14.75
N THR A 125 24.14 -0.88 -13.83
CA THR A 125 25.28 -1.16 -12.94
C THR A 125 25.01 -2.33 -12.00
N HIS A 126 23.81 -2.44 -11.41
CA HIS A 126 23.43 -3.60 -10.58
C HIS A 126 23.47 -4.89 -11.40
N LYS A 127 22.89 -4.84 -12.60
CA LYS A 127 22.79 -5.98 -13.51
C LYS A 127 24.17 -6.49 -13.92
N ALA A 128 25.06 -5.59 -14.33
CA ALA A 128 26.44 -5.92 -14.66
C ALA A 128 27.16 -6.59 -13.48
N ARG A 129 27.02 -6.05 -12.26
CA ARG A 129 27.60 -6.65 -11.05
C ARG A 129 27.06 -8.06 -10.78
N MET A 130 25.76 -8.28 -10.96
CA MET A 130 25.15 -9.60 -10.76
C MET A 130 25.63 -10.64 -11.80
N GLU A 131 25.93 -10.19 -13.02
CA GLU A 131 26.46 -11.02 -14.11
C GLU A 131 27.91 -11.47 -13.89
N GLU A 132 28.71 -10.67 -13.17
CA GLU A 132 30.08 -11.05 -12.76
C GLU A 132 30.11 -12.30 -11.84
N LYS A 133 29.01 -12.57 -11.12
CA LYS A 133 28.87 -13.71 -10.18
C LYS A 133 29.99 -13.81 -9.13
N SER A 134 30.59 -12.67 -8.78
CA SER A 134 31.72 -12.56 -7.85
C SER A 134 31.32 -12.43 -6.38
N SER A 135 30.04 -12.15 -6.10
CA SER A 135 29.50 -11.94 -4.75
C SER A 135 28.14 -12.61 -4.56
N ILE A 136 27.74 -12.78 -3.29
CA ILE A 136 26.36 -13.08 -2.93
C ILE A 136 25.58 -11.76 -2.95
N VAL A 137 24.45 -11.74 -3.64
CA VAL A 137 23.60 -10.55 -3.77
C VAL A 137 22.34 -10.71 -2.93
N ILE A 138 22.08 -9.72 -2.07
CA ILE A 138 20.87 -9.65 -1.25
C ILE A 138 20.10 -8.39 -1.65
N GLY A 139 18.96 -8.56 -2.32
CA GLY A 139 18.06 -7.46 -2.62
C GLY A 139 17.09 -7.21 -1.46
N LEU A 140 16.88 -5.96 -1.08
CA LEU A 140 15.85 -5.55 -0.12
C LEU A 140 14.79 -4.72 -0.81
N THR A 141 13.52 -5.05 -0.65
CA THR A 141 12.41 -4.26 -1.22
C THR A 141 11.12 -4.42 -0.45
N ALA A 142 10.28 -3.38 -0.44
CA ALA A 142 8.89 -3.51 0.02
C ALA A 142 7.92 -3.89 -1.10
N THR A 143 8.32 -3.71 -2.36
CA THR A 143 7.41 -3.73 -3.52
C THR A 143 8.06 -4.46 -4.71
N PRO A 144 8.04 -5.80 -4.76
CA PRO A 144 8.76 -6.60 -5.77
C PRO A 144 7.98 -6.74 -7.10
N PHE A 145 7.23 -5.71 -7.52
CA PHE A 145 6.31 -5.78 -8.66
C PHE A 145 6.96 -5.45 -10.01
N THR A 146 8.27 -5.24 -10.04
CA THR A 146 8.98 -4.88 -11.26
C THR A 146 9.03 -6.06 -12.22
N ARG A 147 8.59 -5.83 -13.46
CA ARG A 147 8.62 -6.85 -14.51
C ARG A 147 10.04 -7.36 -14.77
N GLY A 148 10.21 -8.68 -14.86
CA GLY A 148 11.49 -9.32 -15.10
C GLY A 148 12.42 -9.41 -13.89
N LEU A 149 11.96 -9.05 -12.68
CA LEU A 149 12.76 -9.14 -11.46
C LEU A 149 13.18 -10.59 -11.16
N GLY A 150 12.34 -11.57 -11.52
CA GLY A 150 12.63 -13.01 -11.38
C GLY A 150 13.77 -13.52 -12.26
N LYS A 151 14.25 -12.75 -13.23
CA LYS A 151 15.46 -13.08 -13.99
C LYS A 151 16.75 -12.86 -13.19
N TRP A 152 16.67 -12.00 -12.17
CA TRP A 152 17.83 -11.52 -11.44
C TRP A 152 17.98 -12.18 -10.07
N PHE A 153 16.89 -12.58 -9.44
CA PHE A 153 16.92 -13.22 -8.12
C PHE A 153 16.51 -14.69 -8.21
N ASP A 154 17.29 -15.55 -7.56
CA ASP A 154 17.10 -17.01 -7.55
C ASP A 154 15.95 -17.39 -6.61
N VAL A 155 15.82 -16.68 -5.48
CA VAL A 155 14.85 -16.97 -4.41
C VAL A 155 14.24 -15.68 -3.88
N VAL A 156 12.95 -15.73 -3.58
CA VAL A 156 12.24 -14.66 -2.84
C VAL A 156 11.83 -15.13 -1.46
N ILE A 157 12.10 -14.27 -0.48
CA ILE A 157 11.79 -14.52 0.92
C ILE A 157 10.98 -13.34 1.43
N ASN A 158 9.71 -13.59 1.75
CA ASN A 158 8.91 -12.65 2.52
C ASN A 158 9.38 -12.68 3.97
N VAL A 159 9.71 -11.52 4.51
CA VAL A 159 10.04 -11.36 5.93
C VAL A 159 8.81 -11.65 6.78
N THR A 160 7.69 -11.06 6.39
CA THR A 160 6.35 -11.22 6.95
C THR A 160 5.37 -10.53 6.00
N THR A 161 4.07 -10.62 6.29
CA THR A 161 3.02 -9.94 5.53
C THR A 161 2.56 -8.68 6.26
N THR A 162 2.03 -7.70 5.53
CA THR A 162 1.46 -6.49 6.14
C THR A 162 0.34 -6.84 7.12
N ARG A 163 -0.48 -7.84 6.78
CA ARG A 163 -1.56 -8.35 7.62
C ARG A 163 -1.04 -8.86 8.96
N ALA A 164 -0.02 -9.73 8.93
CA ALA A 164 0.57 -10.28 10.14
C ALA A 164 1.18 -9.18 11.03
N LEU A 165 1.82 -8.16 10.43
CA LEU A 165 2.35 -7.02 11.19
C LEU A 165 1.25 -6.22 11.88
N ILE A 166 0.11 -6.00 11.23
CA ILE A 166 -1.05 -5.31 11.84
C ILE A 166 -1.61 -6.16 12.98
N GLU A 167 -1.86 -7.45 12.75
CA GLU A 167 -2.44 -8.36 13.76
C GLU A 167 -1.55 -8.52 15.00
N GLN A 168 -0.23 -8.43 14.83
CA GLN A 168 0.74 -8.49 15.92
C GLN A 168 1.00 -7.12 16.58
N GLY A 169 0.33 -6.05 16.14
CA GLY A 169 0.49 -4.70 16.69
C GLY A 169 1.80 -4.00 16.30
N TRP A 170 2.50 -4.49 15.28
CA TRP A 170 3.71 -3.84 14.74
C TRP A 170 3.41 -2.76 13.70
N LEU A 171 2.20 -2.78 13.12
CA LEU A 171 1.64 -1.73 12.26
C LEU A 171 0.24 -1.36 12.74
N SER A 172 -0.16 -0.12 12.47
CA SER A 172 -1.49 0.40 12.77
C SER A 172 -2.53 -0.18 11.81
N PRO A 173 -3.76 -0.49 12.27
CA PRO A 173 -4.87 -0.79 11.38
C PRO A 173 -5.26 0.46 10.56
N TYR A 174 -6.01 0.28 9.47
CA TYR A 174 -6.31 1.38 8.54
C TYR A 174 -7.75 1.39 7.98
N ARG A 175 -8.31 2.58 7.81
CA ARG A 175 -9.61 2.81 7.16
C ARG A 175 -9.43 3.55 5.85
N ILE A 176 -10.15 3.13 4.82
CA ILE A 176 -10.04 3.71 3.48
C ILE A 176 -11.35 4.38 3.11
N PHE A 177 -11.27 5.65 2.71
CA PHE A 177 -12.35 6.39 2.05
C PHE A 177 -11.89 6.70 0.63
N SER A 178 -12.61 6.18 -0.37
CA SER A 178 -12.23 6.32 -1.78
C SER A 178 -13.39 6.84 -2.62
N CYS A 179 -13.11 7.68 -3.60
CA CYS A 179 -14.07 8.05 -4.65
C CYS A 179 -14.13 6.98 -5.76
N ALA A 180 -15.04 7.18 -6.72
CA ALA A 180 -14.96 6.44 -7.99
C ALA A 180 -13.78 6.95 -8.83
N GLU A 181 -13.22 6.07 -9.64
CA GLU A 181 -12.10 6.41 -10.51
C GLU A 181 -12.45 7.62 -11.40
N PRO A 182 -11.60 8.66 -11.46
CA PRO A 182 -11.83 9.79 -12.35
C PRO A 182 -11.80 9.32 -13.81
N ASP A 183 -12.60 9.95 -14.67
CA ASP A 183 -12.56 9.64 -16.10
C ASP A 183 -11.27 10.17 -16.74
N MET A 184 -10.31 9.27 -16.89
CA MET A 184 -9.02 9.53 -17.51
C MET A 184 -9.03 9.28 -19.03
N ALA A 185 -10.20 9.17 -19.67
CA ALA A 185 -10.28 9.07 -21.13
C ALA A 185 -9.63 10.27 -21.82
N GLY A 186 -8.81 10.01 -22.84
CA GLY A 186 -8.09 11.03 -23.59
C GLY A 186 -6.77 11.50 -22.97
N VAL A 187 -6.40 11.04 -21.76
CA VAL A 187 -5.10 11.38 -21.15
C VAL A 187 -3.99 10.51 -21.71
N THR A 188 -2.94 11.15 -22.22
CA THR A 188 -1.75 10.50 -22.79
C THR A 188 -1.08 9.59 -21.76
N VAL A 189 -0.67 8.40 -22.21
CA VAL A 189 0.08 7.44 -21.38
C VAL A 189 1.54 7.49 -21.79
N LYS A 190 2.42 7.79 -20.84
CA LYS A 190 3.88 7.84 -21.06
C LYS A 190 4.47 6.45 -21.27
N SER A 191 5.72 6.41 -21.73
CA SER A 191 6.52 5.17 -21.83
C SER A 191 6.70 4.46 -20.48
N THR A 192 6.57 5.18 -19.36
CA THR A 192 6.54 4.65 -17.98
C THR A 192 5.27 3.83 -17.69
N GLY A 193 4.22 3.96 -18.50
CA GLY A 193 2.92 3.32 -18.31
C GLY A 193 1.94 4.12 -17.45
N GLU A 194 2.39 5.24 -16.88
CA GLU A 194 1.60 6.22 -16.12
C GLU A 194 1.02 7.32 -17.03
N TRP A 195 0.02 8.04 -16.53
CA TRP A 195 -0.56 9.20 -17.22
C TRP A 195 0.42 10.37 -17.29
N ASP A 196 0.32 11.17 -18.34
CA ASP A 196 1.04 12.43 -18.43
C ASP A 196 0.62 13.38 -17.30
N GLU A 197 1.59 13.95 -16.57
CA GLU A 197 1.26 14.72 -15.38
C GLU A 197 0.57 16.04 -15.74
N LYS A 198 0.90 16.68 -16.87
CA LYS A 198 0.29 17.96 -17.25
C LYS A 198 -1.18 17.78 -17.60
N GLU A 199 -1.49 16.77 -18.40
CA GLU A 199 -2.87 16.47 -18.78
C GLU A 199 -3.70 15.95 -17.59
N ALA A 200 -3.09 15.12 -16.72
CA ALA A 200 -3.74 14.64 -15.50
C ALA A 200 -3.98 15.75 -14.48
N SER A 201 -3.06 16.73 -14.37
CA SER A 201 -3.18 17.87 -13.47
C SER A 201 -4.39 18.73 -13.81
N GLY A 202 -4.63 19.00 -15.10
CA GLY A 202 -5.83 19.73 -15.55
C GLY A 202 -7.14 19.10 -15.09
N LYS A 203 -7.26 17.76 -15.15
CA LYS A 203 -8.43 17.03 -14.65
C LYS A 203 -8.47 16.93 -13.12
N ALA A 204 -7.33 16.84 -12.47
CA ALA A 204 -7.24 16.78 -11.00
C ALA A 204 -7.60 18.12 -10.35
N LEU A 205 -7.30 19.25 -11.00
CA LEU A 205 -7.62 20.61 -10.55
C LEU A 205 -9.14 20.81 -10.36
N GLU A 206 -9.98 20.08 -11.09
CA GLU A 206 -11.44 20.13 -10.93
C GLU A 206 -11.92 19.48 -9.61
N VAL A 207 -11.10 18.65 -8.95
CA VAL A 207 -11.46 17.84 -7.77
C VAL A 207 -10.78 18.34 -6.48
N VAL A 208 -9.98 19.41 -6.54
CA VAL A 208 -9.10 19.85 -5.43
C VAL A 208 -9.90 20.35 -4.22
N GLY A 209 -11.03 21.03 -4.44
CA GLY A 209 -11.88 21.54 -3.37
C GLY A 209 -12.41 20.46 -2.42
N ASP A 210 -12.57 19.22 -2.91
CA ASP A 210 -13.02 18.09 -2.09
C ASP A 210 -11.93 17.56 -1.17
N VAL A 211 -10.64 17.74 -1.52
CA VAL A 211 -9.51 17.21 -0.74
C VAL A 211 -9.46 17.82 0.65
N VAL A 212 -9.50 19.15 0.74
CA VAL A 212 -9.46 19.85 2.03
C VAL A 212 -10.75 19.63 2.81
N ALA A 213 -11.90 19.62 2.14
CA ALA A 213 -13.20 19.40 2.79
C ALA A 213 -13.31 18.00 3.41
N GLU A 214 -12.89 16.95 2.70
CA GLU A 214 -12.92 15.58 3.21
C GLU A 214 -11.85 15.35 4.30
N TYR A 215 -10.70 16.04 4.23
CA TYR A 215 -9.76 16.07 5.35
C TYR A 215 -10.36 16.72 6.59
N LEU A 216 -11.01 17.88 6.47
CA LEU A 216 -11.69 18.54 7.60
C LEU A 216 -12.80 17.66 8.20
N LYS A 217 -13.50 16.89 7.37
CA LYS A 217 -14.60 16.03 7.80
C LYS A 217 -14.14 14.73 8.49
N HIS A 218 -13.08 14.10 7.97
CA HIS A 218 -12.67 12.76 8.41
C HIS A 218 -11.33 12.73 9.15
N GLY A 219 -10.42 13.64 8.81
CA GLY A 219 -9.02 13.63 9.23
C GLY A 219 -8.56 14.83 10.05
N GLN A 220 -9.44 15.77 10.42
CA GLN A 220 -9.06 16.99 11.11
C GLN A 220 -8.23 16.70 12.37
N GLY A 221 -7.12 17.42 12.52
CA GLY A 221 -6.18 17.26 13.65
C GLY A 221 -5.16 16.13 13.47
N ARG A 222 -5.34 15.24 12.49
CA ARG A 222 -4.36 14.19 12.17
C ARG A 222 -3.22 14.76 11.35
N LYS A 223 -1.98 14.43 11.69
CA LYS A 223 -0.83 14.66 10.80
C LYS A 223 -1.00 13.89 9.50
N PHE A 224 -0.81 14.54 8.37
CA PHE A 224 -1.04 13.93 7.06
C PHE A 224 0.12 14.07 6.07
N ILE A 225 0.16 13.14 5.12
CA ILE A 225 0.93 13.27 3.88
C ILE A 225 -0.06 13.25 2.72
N CYS A 226 0.09 14.18 1.77
CA CYS A 226 -0.73 14.29 0.58
C CYS A 226 0.12 14.09 -0.68
N SER A 227 -0.29 13.17 -1.56
CA SER A 227 0.30 13.05 -2.90
C SER A 227 -0.46 13.90 -3.92
N ALA A 228 0.27 14.66 -4.72
CA ALA A 228 -0.23 15.54 -5.77
C ALA A 228 0.34 15.15 -7.14
N VAL A 229 -0.25 15.65 -8.22
CA VAL A 229 0.10 15.24 -9.60
C VAL A 229 1.42 15.83 -10.07
N ASP A 230 1.62 17.11 -9.82
CA ASP A 230 2.81 17.89 -10.19
C ASP A 230 3.02 19.01 -9.17
N THR A 231 4.05 19.84 -9.36
CA THR A 231 4.35 20.92 -8.41
C THR A 231 3.29 22.02 -8.40
N ALA A 232 2.57 22.25 -9.51
CA ALA A 232 1.52 23.26 -9.54
C ALA A 232 0.32 22.82 -8.67
N HIS A 233 -0.02 21.53 -8.74
CA HIS A 233 -1.03 20.94 -7.87
C HIS A 233 -0.59 20.91 -6.40
N VAL A 234 0.70 20.71 -6.11
CA VAL A 234 1.25 20.86 -4.74
C VAL A 234 1.00 22.27 -4.19
N GLU A 235 1.37 23.29 -4.95
CA GLU A 235 1.22 24.71 -4.58
C GLU A 235 -0.27 25.07 -4.36
N GLU A 236 -1.16 24.59 -5.23
CA GLU A 236 -2.60 24.83 -5.10
C GLU A 236 -3.22 24.13 -3.88
N LEU A 237 -2.88 22.86 -3.63
CA LEU A 237 -3.33 22.15 -2.43
C LEU A 237 -2.83 22.85 -1.17
N GLN A 238 -1.57 23.27 -1.15
CA GLN A 238 -1.01 24.03 -0.02
C GLN A 238 -1.82 25.29 0.24
N ARG A 239 -2.10 26.07 -0.80
CA ARG A 239 -2.90 27.30 -0.72
C ARG A 239 -4.28 27.03 -0.11
N GLN A 240 -4.95 25.95 -0.51
CA GLN A 240 -6.28 25.61 0.02
C GLN A 240 -6.23 25.13 1.48
N PHE A 241 -5.25 24.31 1.86
CA PHE A 241 -5.06 23.92 3.26
C PHE A 241 -4.78 25.13 4.14
N LEU A 242 -3.90 26.05 3.70
CA LEU A 242 -3.60 27.29 4.43
C LEU A 242 -4.85 28.18 4.55
N ALA A 243 -5.64 28.33 3.48
CA ALA A 243 -6.90 29.07 3.50
C ALA A 243 -7.93 28.48 4.47
N ALA A 244 -7.90 27.15 4.68
CA ALA A 244 -8.71 26.45 5.67
C ALA A 244 -8.11 26.48 7.09
N GLY A 245 -7.02 27.22 7.33
CA GLY A 245 -6.36 27.33 8.62
C GLY A 245 -5.50 26.13 9.01
N ILE A 246 -5.15 25.28 8.04
CA ILE A 246 -4.30 24.11 8.25
C ILE A 246 -2.91 24.41 7.69
N ASN A 247 -1.91 24.46 8.56
CA ASN A 247 -0.54 24.68 8.12
C ASN A 247 0.01 23.43 7.41
N ALA A 248 0.13 23.50 6.09
CA ALA A 248 0.73 22.46 5.27
C ALA A 248 1.99 22.98 4.57
N ALA A 249 3.04 22.17 4.53
CA ALA A 249 4.28 22.50 3.84
C ALA A 249 4.44 21.67 2.55
N THR A 250 5.09 22.27 1.56
CA THR A 250 5.50 21.57 0.34
C THR A 250 6.73 20.71 0.60
N TYR A 251 6.81 19.56 -0.07
CA TYR A 251 7.97 18.69 -0.01
C TYR A 251 8.23 18.12 -1.40
N THR A 252 9.05 18.81 -2.18
CA THR A 252 9.28 18.54 -3.60
C THR A 252 10.76 18.60 -3.94
N TYR A 253 11.11 18.29 -5.20
CA TYR A 253 12.48 18.39 -5.68
C TYR A 253 12.92 19.85 -5.97
N LYS A 254 11.99 20.82 -5.94
CA LYS A 254 12.30 22.25 -6.09
C LYS A 254 12.84 22.85 -4.80
N ASP A 255 12.54 22.23 -3.66
CA ASP A 255 12.99 22.66 -2.34
C ASP A 255 14.46 22.25 -2.13
N SER A 256 15.25 23.10 -1.49
CA SER A 256 16.67 22.80 -1.22
C SER A 256 16.80 21.59 -0.27
N GLU A 257 17.99 20.99 -0.18
CA GLU A 257 18.23 19.92 0.81
C GLU A 257 18.09 20.43 2.25
N GLU A 258 18.50 21.67 2.51
CA GLU A 258 18.40 22.32 3.82
C GLU A 258 16.92 22.58 4.19
N ASP A 259 16.13 23.19 3.30
CA ASP A 259 14.70 23.44 3.54
C ASP A 259 13.91 22.15 3.80
N ARG A 260 14.24 21.08 3.07
CA ARG A 260 13.61 19.77 3.28
C ARG A 260 14.01 19.14 4.60
N ALA A 261 15.25 19.30 5.03
CA ALA A 261 15.71 18.83 6.32
C ALA A 261 14.99 19.58 7.46
N ASP A 262 14.91 20.91 7.37
CA ASP A 262 14.22 21.75 8.36
C ASP A 262 12.72 21.45 8.43
N THR A 263 12.06 21.36 7.28
CA THR A 263 10.64 20.97 7.18
C THR A 263 10.41 19.61 7.81
N THR A 264 11.30 18.64 7.57
CA THR A 264 11.20 17.30 8.14
C THR A 264 11.42 17.32 9.65
N ASN A 265 12.39 18.10 10.14
CA ASN A 265 12.69 18.23 11.55
C ASN A 265 11.55 18.90 12.32
N GLU A 266 10.96 19.95 11.76
CA GLU A 266 9.76 20.58 12.32
C GLU A 266 8.59 19.61 12.33
N PHE A 267 8.30 18.96 11.19
CA PHE A 267 7.17 18.05 11.05
C PHE A 267 7.22 16.84 12.01
N LYS A 268 8.42 16.37 12.38
CA LYS A 268 8.63 15.29 13.35
C LYS A 268 8.23 15.64 14.79
N LYS A 269 8.18 16.93 15.16
CA LYS A 269 7.88 17.34 16.53
C LYS A 269 6.44 16.97 16.91
N PRO A 270 6.17 16.44 18.12
CA PRO A 270 4.80 16.15 18.56
C PRO A 270 3.88 17.39 18.48
N ASP A 271 4.41 18.56 18.80
CA ASP A 271 3.75 19.87 18.78
C ASP A 271 3.99 20.67 17.47
N SER A 272 4.54 20.03 16.43
CA SER A 272 4.92 20.62 15.12
C SER A 272 3.96 21.71 14.65
N ALA A 273 4.43 22.87 14.22
CA ALA A 273 3.54 23.87 13.61
C ALA A 273 2.94 23.35 12.29
N ILE A 274 3.59 22.40 11.62
CA ILE A 274 3.17 21.81 10.35
C ILE A 274 2.24 20.60 10.62
N ARG A 275 1.10 20.56 9.96
CA ARG A 275 0.09 19.49 10.05
C ARG A 275 0.08 18.57 8.84
N GLY A 276 0.48 19.08 7.68
CA GLY A 276 0.51 18.32 6.44
C GLY A 276 1.78 18.51 5.64
N LEU A 277 2.20 17.46 4.94
CA LEU A 277 3.21 17.56 3.87
C LEU A 277 2.60 17.17 2.53
N ILE A 278 2.84 17.99 1.52
CA ILE A 278 2.28 17.82 0.18
C ILE A 278 3.42 17.59 -0.81
N THR A 279 3.36 16.52 -1.58
CA THR A 279 4.47 16.04 -2.43
C THR A 279 3.98 15.43 -3.74
N VAL A 280 4.77 15.48 -4.81
CA VAL A 280 4.41 14.92 -6.13
C VAL A 280 4.57 13.40 -6.21
N THR A 281 5.63 12.90 -5.58
CA THR A 281 5.89 11.47 -5.44
C THR A 281 5.73 11.14 -3.97
N ALA A 282 5.40 9.89 -3.63
CA ALA A 282 5.41 9.47 -2.23
C ALA A 282 6.69 10.00 -1.57
N ALA A 283 6.56 10.93 -0.59
CA ALA A 283 7.65 11.75 -0.05
C ALA A 283 8.93 10.92 0.00
N SER A 284 9.83 11.23 -0.93
CA SER A 284 10.69 10.23 -1.57
C SER A 284 11.84 9.83 -0.67
N ARG A 285 11.55 8.83 0.17
CA ARG A 285 12.47 7.96 0.93
C ARG A 285 13.36 8.72 1.93
N GLY A 286 13.23 8.34 3.20
CA GLY A 286 13.86 9.01 4.35
C GLY A 286 12.89 9.82 5.21
N PHE A 287 11.68 10.02 4.70
CA PHE A 287 10.55 10.44 5.48
C PHE A 287 10.07 9.29 6.40
N ASP A 288 10.59 9.28 7.62
CA ASP A 288 10.20 8.37 8.70
C ASP A 288 9.61 9.19 9.85
N VAL A 289 8.28 9.37 9.80
CA VAL A 289 7.51 10.15 10.77
C VAL A 289 6.34 9.27 11.20
N PRO A 290 6.52 8.44 12.25
CA PRO A 290 5.58 7.37 12.61
C PRO A 290 4.18 7.86 13.03
N ASP A 291 4.08 9.09 13.50
CA ASP A 291 2.84 9.72 14.00
C ASP A 291 1.93 10.29 12.89
N VAL A 292 2.34 10.21 11.62
CA VAL A 292 1.44 10.44 10.48
C VAL A 292 0.28 9.45 10.54
N SER A 293 -0.93 9.94 10.74
CA SER A 293 -2.14 9.11 10.91
C SER A 293 -3.18 9.33 9.81
N CYS A 294 -2.86 10.14 8.80
CA CYS A 294 -3.67 10.31 7.60
C CYS A 294 -2.81 10.31 6.31
N VAL A 295 -3.25 9.57 5.30
CA VAL A 295 -2.64 9.54 3.96
C VAL A 295 -3.67 10.01 2.96
N ILE A 296 -3.38 11.10 2.26
CA ILE A 296 -4.24 11.69 1.24
C ILE A 296 -3.66 11.38 -0.13
N MET A 297 -4.45 10.77 -1.01
CA MET A 297 -4.06 10.45 -2.38
C MET A 297 -4.84 11.34 -3.36
N ALA A 298 -4.19 12.39 -3.86
CA ALA A 298 -4.75 13.29 -4.88
C ALA A 298 -4.05 13.15 -6.25
N ARG A 299 -3.20 12.13 -6.41
CA ARG A 299 -2.59 11.76 -7.69
C ARG A 299 -3.17 10.44 -8.23
N PRO A 300 -3.81 10.42 -9.42
CA PRO A 300 -4.24 9.19 -10.05
C PRO A 300 -3.05 8.39 -10.60
N LEU A 301 -2.99 7.11 -10.22
CA LEU A 301 -1.96 6.15 -10.59
C LEU A 301 -2.55 5.06 -11.49
N ARG A 302 -1.95 4.81 -12.65
CA ARG A 302 -2.49 3.85 -13.62
C ARG A 302 -2.00 2.43 -13.39
N LYS A 303 -0.70 2.24 -13.16
CA LYS A 303 -0.06 0.92 -13.03
C LYS A 303 0.86 0.79 -11.82
N SER A 304 1.24 1.90 -11.19
CA SER A 304 2.22 1.95 -10.12
C SER A 304 1.65 1.48 -8.77
N LEU A 305 1.36 0.17 -8.66
CA LEU A 305 1.01 -0.47 -7.38
C LEU A 305 2.12 -0.27 -6.33
N ALA A 306 3.38 -0.24 -6.76
CA ALA A 306 4.52 0.00 -5.89
C ALA A 306 4.45 1.38 -5.21
N GLU A 307 4.17 2.44 -5.98
CA GLU A 307 4.05 3.80 -5.44
C GLU A 307 2.83 3.92 -4.52
N HIS A 308 1.72 3.27 -4.89
CA HIS A 308 0.53 3.18 -4.03
C HIS A 308 0.86 2.55 -2.66
N ILE A 309 1.47 1.37 -2.64
CA ILE A 309 1.84 0.66 -1.40
C ILE A 309 2.89 1.43 -0.58
N GLN A 310 3.86 2.06 -1.25
CA GLN A 310 4.89 2.85 -0.57
C GLN A 310 4.31 4.09 0.12
N LEU A 311 3.37 4.80 -0.53
CA LEU A 311 2.68 5.94 0.06
C LEU A 311 1.76 5.49 1.21
N PHE A 312 0.95 4.46 0.96
CA PHE A 312 0.04 3.88 1.95
C PHE A 312 0.80 3.48 3.22
N GLY A 313 1.90 2.76 3.05
CA GLY A 313 2.72 2.25 4.15
C GLY A 313 3.34 3.33 5.04
N ARG A 314 3.41 4.60 4.61
CA ARG A 314 3.89 5.71 5.46
C ARG A 314 2.95 5.98 6.63
N GLY A 315 1.65 5.83 6.41
CA GLY A 315 0.65 5.99 7.46
C GLY A 315 0.51 4.78 8.37
N LEU A 316 1.07 3.61 8.03
CA LEU A 316 0.85 2.38 8.79
C LEU A 316 1.75 2.19 10.01
N ARG A 317 2.80 3.00 10.18
CA ARG A 317 3.70 2.85 11.34
C ARG A 317 2.95 3.11 12.64
N ILE A 318 3.27 2.40 13.71
CA ILE A 318 2.73 2.69 15.04
C ILE A 318 3.45 3.91 15.64
N SER A 319 2.75 4.67 16.47
CA SER A 319 3.33 5.72 17.31
C SER A 319 2.57 5.77 18.65
N PRO A 320 2.89 4.85 19.57
CA PRO A 320 2.24 4.80 20.89
C PRO A 320 2.40 6.11 21.66
N GLU A 321 3.55 6.77 21.52
CA GLU A 321 3.89 8.03 22.19
C GLU A 321 2.97 9.20 21.80
N THR A 322 2.42 9.22 20.59
CA THR A 322 1.44 10.24 20.17
C THR A 322 -0.01 9.78 20.32
N GLY A 323 -0.24 8.60 20.91
CA GLY A 323 -1.58 8.01 21.03
C GLY A 323 -2.20 7.59 19.69
N LYS A 324 -1.38 7.35 18.66
CA LYS A 324 -1.87 6.95 17.34
C LYS A 324 -2.49 5.55 17.41
N THR A 325 -3.78 5.45 17.07
CA THR A 325 -4.53 4.18 17.07
C THR A 325 -4.71 3.58 15.68
N ASP A 326 -4.77 4.42 14.65
CA ASP A 326 -5.14 4.00 13.30
C ASP A 326 -4.58 4.92 12.21
N CYS A 327 -4.65 4.44 10.97
CA CYS A 327 -4.33 5.20 9.77
C CYS A 327 -5.58 5.44 8.92
N LEU A 328 -5.90 6.70 8.66
CA LEU A 328 -6.96 7.10 7.74
C LEU A 328 -6.39 7.30 6.33
N VAL A 329 -6.97 6.66 5.32
CA VAL A 329 -6.60 6.86 3.92
C VAL A 329 -7.74 7.56 3.19
N LEU A 330 -7.48 8.76 2.66
CA LEU A 330 -8.41 9.56 1.88
C LEU A 330 -7.96 9.55 0.42
N ASP A 331 -8.64 8.79 -0.42
CA ASP A 331 -8.28 8.58 -1.81
C ASP A 331 -9.25 9.29 -2.76
N HIS A 332 -8.80 10.44 -3.24
CA HIS A 332 -9.51 11.29 -4.20
C HIS A 332 -9.24 10.90 -5.65
N SER A 333 -8.44 9.86 -5.87
CA SER A 333 -8.01 9.43 -7.20
C SER A 333 -8.49 8.03 -7.59
N GLY A 334 -9.21 7.33 -6.71
CA GLY A 334 -9.73 5.98 -6.92
C GLY A 334 -8.64 4.91 -7.03
N ASN A 335 -7.41 5.19 -6.55
CA ASN A 335 -6.30 4.26 -6.56
C ASN A 335 -6.56 3.02 -5.69
N CYS A 336 -7.11 3.20 -4.49
CA CYS A 336 -7.47 2.14 -3.57
C CYS A 336 -8.55 1.23 -4.17
N ALA A 337 -9.52 1.80 -4.88
CA ALA A 337 -10.53 1.01 -5.59
C ALA A 337 -9.89 0.23 -6.75
N ARG A 338 -9.04 0.88 -7.55
CA ARG A 338 -8.35 0.28 -8.69
C ARG A 338 -7.42 -0.87 -8.30
N PHE A 339 -6.62 -0.68 -7.26
CA PHE A 339 -5.61 -1.64 -6.82
C PHE A 339 -6.08 -2.56 -5.69
N PHE A 340 -7.37 -2.54 -5.35
CA PHE A 340 -7.89 -3.20 -4.15
C PHE A 340 -7.49 -4.68 -4.06
N GLU A 341 -7.78 -5.46 -5.11
CA GLU A 341 -7.52 -6.90 -5.14
C GLU A 341 -6.01 -7.22 -5.06
N GLU A 342 -5.20 -6.49 -5.83
CA GLU A 342 -3.74 -6.69 -5.87
C GLU A 342 -3.07 -6.30 -4.53
N CYS A 343 -3.49 -5.17 -3.96
CA CYS A 343 -2.95 -4.66 -2.69
C CYS A 343 -3.33 -5.57 -1.52
N GLU A 344 -4.59 -5.97 -1.39
CA GLU A 344 -5.06 -6.84 -0.31
C GLU A 344 -4.43 -8.24 -0.41
N THR A 345 -4.35 -8.81 -1.62
CA THR A 345 -3.66 -10.09 -1.83
C THR A 345 -2.20 -10.01 -1.40
N PHE A 346 -1.49 -8.95 -1.77
CA PHE A 346 -0.11 -8.76 -1.35
C PHE A 346 0.01 -8.53 0.17
N PHE A 347 -0.92 -7.82 0.79
CA PHE A 347 -0.91 -7.58 2.23
C PHE A 347 -1.15 -8.84 3.04
N ASP A 348 -1.98 -9.75 2.54
CA ASP A 348 -2.32 -11.00 3.22
C ASP A 348 -1.25 -12.08 3.03
N PHE A 349 -0.71 -12.22 1.81
CA PHE A 349 0.15 -13.35 1.44
C PHE A 349 1.61 -12.98 1.13
N GLY A 350 1.92 -11.68 1.00
CA GLY A 350 3.24 -11.21 0.56
C GLY A 350 3.49 -11.46 -0.93
N ALA A 351 4.76 -11.46 -1.32
CA ALA A 351 5.16 -11.72 -2.70
C ALA A 351 5.11 -13.23 -3.01
N GLY A 352 4.43 -13.59 -4.10
CA GLY A 352 4.53 -14.93 -4.69
C GLY A 352 5.76 -15.09 -5.58
N GLU A 353 5.64 -15.90 -6.63
CA GLU A 353 6.67 -16.01 -7.67
C GLU A 353 6.90 -14.66 -8.38
N LEU A 354 8.16 -14.30 -8.56
CA LEU A 354 8.53 -13.09 -9.31
C LEU A 354 8.20 -13.22 -10.78
N ASP A 355 7.91 -12.08 -11.39
CA ASP A 355 7.78 -11.99 -12.84
C ASP A 355 9.14 -12.27 -13.52
N ASP A 356 9.21 -13.33 -14.31
CA ASP A 356 10.39 -13.75 -15.07
C ASP A 356 10.53 -13.01 -16.41
N GLY A 357 9.68 -12.00 -16.66
CA GLY A 357 9.67 -11.17 -17.86
C GLY A 357 9.28 -11.91 -19.14
N LYS A 358 8.94 -13.21 -19.09
CA LYS A 358 8.32 -13.89 -20.23
C LYS A 358 6.97 -13.23 -20.49
N LYS A 359 6.52 -13.25 -21.74
CA LYS A 359 5.11 -12.97 -22.00
C LYS A 359 4.35 -14.09 -21.31
N ARG A 360 3.84 -13.84 -20.10
CA ARG A 360 2.73 -14.64 -19.59
C ARG A 360 1.68 -14.56 -20.67
N ASP A 361 1.17 -15.71 -21.12
CA ASP A 361 -0.06 -15.72 -21.89
C ASP A 361 -1.00 -14.79 -21.14
N LYS A 362 -1.55 -13.79 -21.85
CA LYS A 362 -2.61 -12.98 -21.26
C LYS A 362 -3.53 -14.01 -20.61
N PRO A 363 -3.87 -13.90 -19.30
CA PRO A 363 -4.91 -14.75 -18.76
C PRO A 363 -6.03 -14.64 -19.78
N LYS A 364 -6.45 -15.79 -20.36
CA LYS A 364 -7.49 -15.81 -21.39
C LYS A 364 -8.50 -14.77 -20.94
N PRO A 365 -8.79 -13.71 -21.73
CA PRO A 365 -9.72 -12.68 -21.28
C PRO A 365 -10.88 -13.47 -20.71
N LYS A 366 -11.13 -13.38 -19.39
CA LYS A 366 -12.08 -14.25 -18.66
C LYS A 366 -13.18 -14.48 -19.66
N GLU A 367 -13.33 -15.72 -20.17
CA GLU A 367 -14.31 -15.99 -21.23
C GLU A 367 -15.50 -15.18 -20.82
N LYS A 368 -15.87 -14.18 -21.65
CA LYS A 368 -17.04 -13.34 -21.37
C LYS A 368 -18.07 -14.40 -21.07
N LYS A 369 -18.42 -14.58 -19.78
CA LYS A 369 -19.31 -15.67 -19.37
C LYS A 369 -20.43 -15.56 -20.37
N ASP A 370 -20.60 -16.59 -21.20
CA ASP A 370 -21.61 -16.54 -22.25
C ASP A 370 -22.86 -16.04 -21.56
N LEU A 371 -23.25 -14.82 -21.92
CA LEU A 371 -24.19 -14.06 -21.14
C LEU A 371 -25.45 -14.91 -21.12
N GLU A 372 -25.80 -15.44 -19.95
CA GLU A 372 -26.88 -16.41 -19.82
C GLU A 372 -28.12 -15.85 -20.51
N PRO A 373 -28.79 -16.63 -21.38
CA PRO A 373 -29.95 -16.15 -22.13
C PRO A 373 -30.96 -15.55 -21.17
N VAL A 374 -31.32 -14.30 -21.40
CA VAL A 374 -32.32 -13.62 -20.58
C VAL A 374 -33.68 -13.96 -21.14
N LYS A 375 -34.57 -14.42 -20.26
CA LYS A 375 -35.98 -14.58 -20.57
C LYS A 375 -36.67 -13.25 -20.34
N CYS A 376 -37.24 -12.67 -21.39
CA CYS A 376 -37.99 -11.43 -21.27
C CYS A 376 -39.16 -11.60 -20.27
N PRO A 377 -39.30 -10.74 -19.25
CA PRO A 377 -40.39 -10.88 -18.27
C PRO A 377 -41.76 -10.66 -18.92
N GLU A 378 -41.82 -9.81 -19.96
CA GLU A 378 -43.06 -9.47 -20.65
C GLU A 378 -43.50 -10.53 -21.69
N CYS A 379 -42.70 -10.78 -22.73
CA CYS A 379 -43.09 -11.72 -23.79
C CYS A 379 -42.52 -13.15 -23.64
N ARG A 380 -41.74 -13.41 -22.58
CA ARG A 380 -41.11 -14.72 -22.29
C ARG A 380 -40.15 -15.25 -23.35
N ALA A 381 -39.84 -14.46 -24.38
CA ALA A 381 -38.84 -14.82 -25.38
C ALA A 381 -37.45 -14.95 -24.75
N LEU A 382 -36.76 -16.04 -25.09
CA LEU A 382 -35.40 -16.29 -24.64
C LEU A 382 -34.43 -15.70 -25.66
N HIS A 383 -33.62 -14.72 -25.25
CA HIS A 383 -32.68 -14.07 -26.16
C HIS A 383 -31.40 -13.66 -25.44
N LYS A 384 -30.38 -13.27 -26.22
CA LYS A 384 -29.13 -12.73 -25.67
C LYS A 384 -29.42 -11.41 -24.93
N PRO A 385 -28.76 -11.08 -23.82
CA PRO A 385 -29.06 -9.85 -23.08
C PRO A 385 -28.84 -8.61 -23.95
N LEU A 386 -29.90 -7.86 -24.17
CA LEU A 386 -29.95 -6.64 -24.98
C LEU A 386 -30.61 -5.52 -24.16
N PRO A 387 -30.37 -4.22 -24.45
CA PRO A 387 -30.99 -3.11 -23.73
C PRO A 387 -32.51 -3.09 -23.78
N ALA A 388 -33.08 -3.65 -24.86
CA ALA A 388 -34.51 -3.90 -25.01
C ALA A 388 -34.74 -5.28 -25.60
N CYS A 389 -35.90 -5.88 -25.33
CA CYS A 389 -36.29 -7.16 -25.90
C CYS A 389 -36.46 -7.03 -27.42
N PRO A 390 -35.77 -7.82 -28.25
CA PRO A 390 -35.88 -7.76 -29.71
C PRO A 390 -37.23 -8.26 -30.23
N CYS A 391 -38.02 -8.96 -29.40
CA CYS A 391 -39.32 -9.49 -29.80
C CYS A 391 -40.50 -8.57 -29.44
N CYS A 392 -40.43 -7.82 -28.33
CA CYS A 392 -41.56 -7.00 -27.87
C CYS A 392 -41.21 -5.56 -27.47
N GLY A 393 -39.93 -5.18 -27.53
CA GLY A 393 -39.48 -3.83 -27.18
C GLY A 393 -39.32 -3.55 -25.68
N HIS A 394 -39.59 -4.53 -24.79
CA HIS A 394 -39.43 -4.37 -23.35
C HIS A 394 -38.03 -3.86 -22.96
N GLU A 395 -37.94 -2.65 -22.40
CA GLU A 395 -36.67 -2.06 -21.95
C GLU A 395 -36.22 -2.65 -20.62
N TYR A 396 -35.04 -3.27 -20.61
CA TYR A 396 -34.50 -3.82 -19.38
C TYR A 396 -33.96 -2.68 -18.51
N PRO A 397 -34.28 -2.65 -17.19
CA PRO A 397 -33.79 -1.61 -16.31
C PRO A 397 -32.27 -1.64 -16.32
N ARG A 398 -31.64 -0.58 -16.87
CA ARG A 398 -30.19 -0.41 -16.83
C ARG A 398 -29.77 -0.61 -15.39
N LYS A 399 -28.78 -1.49 -15.14
CA LYS A 399 -28.04 -1.43 -13.88
C LYS A 399 -27.43 -0.04 -13.86
N VAL A 400 -28.09 0.89 -13.20
CA VAL A 400 -27.46 2.13 -12.77
C VAL A 400 -26.33 1.63 -11.88
N ALA A 401 -25.12 1.55 -12.42
CA ALA A 401 -23.93 1.64 -11.60
C ALA A 401 -24.21 2.85 -10.73
N VAL A 402 -24.31 2.66 -9.41
CA VAL A 402 -24.55 3.77 -8.49
C VAL A 402 -23.56 4.85 -8.92
N ALA A 403 -24.08 5.93 -9.50
CA ALA A 403 -23.27 7.00 -10.00
C ALA A 403 -22.61 7.60 -8.75
N HIS A 404 -21.38 7.21 -8.49
CA HIS A 404 -20.54 7.93 -7.57
C HIS A 404 -20.12 9.18 -8.33
N VAL A 405 -20.60 10.31 -7.87
CA VAL A 405 -20.15 11.61 -8.37
C VAL A 405 -18.68 11.74 -7.97
N PRO A 406 -17.78 12.11 -8.90
CA PRO A 406 -16.43 12.54 -8.55
C PRO A 406 -16.50 13.53 -7.38
N GLY A 407 -15.71 13.31 -6.33
CA GLY A 407 -15.65 14.21 -5.16
C GLY A 407 -16.15 13.66 -3.83
N THR A 408 -17.15 12.76 -3.82
CA THR A 408 -17.62 12.17 -2.53
C THR A 408 -16.95 10.83 -2.26
N LEU A 409 -16.19 10.77 -1.16
CA LEU A 409 -15.55 9.54 -0.71
C LEU A 409 -16.58 8.58 -0.10
N LYS A 410 -16.42 7.27 -0.36
CA LYS A 410 -17.13 6.21 0.35
C LYS A 410 -16.16 5.26 1.01
N GLU A 411 -16.55 4.73 2.15
CA GLU A 411 -15.73 3.79 2.89
C GLU A 411 -15.58 2.47 2.12
N LEU A 412 -14.34 2.09 1.86
CA LEU A 412 -13.96 0.76 1.41
C LEU A 412 -13.58 -0.06 2.64
N ILE A 413 -14.30 -1.14 2.88
CA ILE A 413 -13.99 -2.07 3.98
C ILE A 413 -12.77 -2.89 3.54
N ALA A 414 -11.60 -2.54 4.07
CA ALA A 414 -10.35 -3.24 3.82
C ALA A 414 -9.97 -4.17 4.99
N GLY A 415 -9.10 -5.15 4.71
CA GLY A 415 -8.64 -6.19 5.64
C GLY A 415 -8.04 -5.63 6.94
N GLY A 416 -7.50 -4.41 6.92
CA GLY A 416 -6.91 -3.69 8.07
C GLY A 416 -7.76 -3.71 9.32
N TYR A 417 -9.06 -3.50 9.16
CA TYR A 417 -10.05 -3.48 10.23
C TYR A 417 -10.97 -4.69 10.19
N ARG A 418 -10.79 -5.66 9.27
CA ARG A 418 -11.76 -6.74 9.07
C ARG A 418 -11.88 -7.63 10.30
N LYS A 419 -10.80 -7.84 11.06
CA LYS A 419 -10.83 -8.57 12.33
C LYS A 419 -11.52 -7.77 13.45
N GLU A 420 -11.19 -6.49 13.64
CA GLU A 420 -11.90 -5.64 14.62
C GLU A 420 -13.37 -5.41 14.28
N LEU A 421 -13.66 -5.21 12.98
CA LEU A 421 -15.02 -5.25 12.46
C LEU A 421 -15.61 -6.62 12.74
N THR A 422 -14.93 -7.74 12.51
CA THR A 422 -15.47 -9.07 12.87
C THR A 422 -15.76 -9.18 14.36
N ASP A 423 -14.81 -8.82 15.22
CA ASP A 423 -14.87 -8.96 16.68
C ASP A 423 -15.87 -7.99 17.32
N ARG A 424 -16.16 -6.84 16.69
CA ARG A 424 -17.20 -5.90 17.12
C ARG A 424 -18.55 -6.16 16.46
N LEU A 425 -18.56 -6.32 15.14
CA LEU A 425 -19.75 -6.48 14.31
C LEU A 425 -20.40 -7.83 14.50
N TRP A 426 -19.64 -8.92 14.68
CA TRP A 426 -20.21 -10.25 14.86
C TRP A 426 -21.06 -10.34 16.13
N PRO A 427 -20.60 -9.88 17.31
CA PRO A 427 -21.45 -9.71 18.50
C PRO A 427 -22.71 -8.85 18.26
N GLU A 428 -22.58 -7.72 17.55
CA GLU A 428 -23.69 -6.80 17.25
C GLU A 428 -24.72 -7.44 16.29
N ILE A 429 -24.26 -8.17 15.28
CA ILE A 429 -25.10 -8.94 14.34
C ILE A 429 -25.77 -10.11 15.06
N CYS A 430 -25.06 -10.81 15.94
CA CYS A 430 -25.62 -11.87 16.76
C CYS A 430 -26.74 -11.34 17.66
N GLY A 431 -26.52 -10.20 18.31
CA GLY A 431 -27.55 -9.52 19.11
C GLY A 431 -28.75 -9.08 18.28
N PHE A 432 -28.52 -8.48 17.10
CA PHE A 432 -29.60 -8.12 16.18
C PHE A 432 -30.41 -9.33 15.71
N ALA A 433 -29.74 -10.41 15.29
CA ALA A 433 -30.39 -11.60 14.75
C ALA A 433 -31.19 -12.34 15.84
N HIS A 434 -30.65 -12.41 17.06
CA HIS A 434 -31.36 -12.95 18.21
C HIS A 434 -32.59 -12.12 18.57
N ALA A 435 -32.47 -10.78 18.63
CA ALA A 435 -33.60 -9.89 18.89
C ALA A 435 -34.66 -9.94 17.78
N SER A 436 -34.25 -10.17 16.53
CA SER A 436 -35.17 -10.28 15.38
C SER A 436 -35.92 -11.61 15.34
N LYS A 437 -35.35 -12.68 15.91
CA LYS A 437 -35.90 -14.04 15.88
C LYS A 437 -35.68 -14.76 17.23
N PRO A 438 -36.29 -14.28 18.32
CA PRO A 438 -36.02 -14.80 19.67
C PRO A 438 -36.49 -16.25 19.87
N ALA A 439 -37.56 -16.65 19.18
CA ALA A 439 -38.16 -17.99 19.29
C ALA A 439 -37.57 -19.02 18.31
N GLU A 440 -36.66 -18.63 17.40
CA GLU A 440 -36.12 -19.51 16.35
C GLU A 440 -34.58 -19.44 16.31
N PRO A 441 -33.87 -20.17 17.19
CA PRO A 441 -32.41 -20.07 17.31
C PRO A 441 -31.65 -20.38 16.01
N GLU A 442 -32.09 -21.40 15.27
CA GLU A 442 -31.47 -21.81 14.01
C GLU A 442 -31.69 -20.77 12.90
N ALA A 443 -32.86 -20.13 12.89
CA ALA A 443 -33.16 -19.08 11.93
C ALA A 443 -32.43 -17.77 12.25
N ALA A 444 -32.24 -17.47 13.54
CA ALA A 444 -31.40 -16.37 14.01
C ALA A 444 -29.93 -16.59 13.63
N ARG A 445 -29.40 -17.81 13.80
CA ARG A 445 -28.05 -18.18 13.37
C ARG A 445 -27.84 -17.99 11.87
N LYS A 446 -28.74 -18.53 11.03
CA LYS A 446 -28.66 -18.37 9.57
C LYS A 446 -28.73 -16.90 9.15
N LEU A 447 -29.58 -16.12 9.81
CA LEU A 447 -29.69 -14.68 9.57
C LEU A 447 -28.39 -13.96 9.93
N ALA A 448 -27.79 -14.25 11.09
CA ALA A 448 -26.53 -13.66 11.51
C ALA A 448 -25.41 -13.97 10.50
N LEU A 449 -25.26 -15.23 10.13
CA LEU A 449 -24.27 -15.69 9.15
C LEU A 449 -24.45 -15.02 7.78
N ALA A 450 -25.69 -14.90 7.29
CA ALA A 450 -26.00 -14.23 6.03
C ALA A 450 -25.70 -12.73 6.08
N LEU A 451 -26.14 -12.04 7.14
CA LEU A 451 -25.85 -10.61 7.34
C LEU A 451 -24.36 -10.35 7.43
N PHE A 452 -23.63 -11.18 8.18
CA PHE A 452 -22.19 -11.05 8.33
C PHE A 452 -21.48 -11.25 6.98
N LYS A 453 -21.87 -12.27 6.22
CA LYS A 453 -21.32 -12.53 4.88
C LYS A 453 -21.62 -11.40 3.90
N ASP A 454 -22.83 -10.86 3.93
CA ASP A 454 -23.22 -9.74 3.06
C ASP A 454 -22.52 -8.42 3.43
N MET A 455 -22.20 -8.23 4.71
CA MET A 455 -21.53 -7.03 5.21
C MET A 455 -20.00 -7.08 5.05
N THR A 456 -19.40 -8.25 5.22
CA THR A 456 -17.94 -8.41 5.27
C THR A 456 -17.36 -9.18 4.09
N GLY A 457 -18.18 -9.86 3.28
CA GLY A 457 -17.74 -10.72 2.18
C GLY A 457 -17.13 -12.06 2.61
N GLY A 458 -17.07 -12.37 3.91
CA GLY A 458 -16.49 -13.59 4.47
C GLY A 458 -17.38 -14.23 5.55
N TRP A 459 -16.99 -15.40 6.05
CA TRP A 459 -17.66 -16.04 7.19
C TRP A 459 -16.99 -15.60 8.50
N PRO A 460 -17.75 -15.52 9.61
CA PRO A 460 -17.19 -15.14 10.91
C PRO A 460 -16.25 -16.23 11.43
N ALA A 461 -15.19 -15.83 12.12
CA ALA A 461 -14.24 -16.76 12.75
C ALA A 461 -14.82 -17.41 14.03
N ALA A 462 -15.68 -16.70 14.75
CA ALA A 462 -16.33 -17.18 15.96
C ALA A 462 -17.70 -17.83 15.65
N SER A 463 -18.06 -18.87 16.39
CA SER A 463 -19.37 -19.52 16.26
C SER A 463 -20.48 -18.63 16.84
N TYR A 464 -21.68 -18.70 16.26
CA TYR A 464 -22.84 -17.93 16.72
C TYR A 464 -23.23 -18.30 18.16
N GLU A 465 -23.05 -19.57 18.51
CA GLU A 465 -23.42 -20.16 19.80
C GLU A 465 -22.49 -19.69 20.93
N ASN A 466 -21.19 -19.46 20.63
CA ASN A 466 -20.18 -19.09 21.62
C ASN A 466 -19.86 -17.59 21.64
N THR A 467 -20.60 -16.78 20.88
CA THR A 467 -20.37 -15.33 20.80
C THR A 467 -21.27 -14.60 21.80
N GLU A 468 -20.66 -13.76 22.65
CA GLU A 468 -21.40 -12.84 23.53
C GLU A 468 -22.20 -11.84 22.67
N ARG A 469 -23.51 -11.76 22.90
CA ARG A 469 -24.41 -10.92 22.08
C ARG A 469 -24.38 -9.48 22.55
N ARG A 470 -24.22 -8.53 21.63
CA ARG A 470 -24.22 -7.09 21.92
C ARG A 470 -25.33 -6.37 21.18
N ALA A 471 -25.85 -5.29 21.76
CA ALA A 471 -26.84 -4.46 21.09
C ALA A 471 -26.19 -3.76 19.87
N PRO A 472 -26.81 -3.81 18.68
CA PRO A 472 -26.24 -3.21 17.48
C PRO A 472 -26.26 -1.68 17.56
N THR A 473 -25.19 -1.06 17.08
CA THR A 473 -25.12 0.39 16.91
C THR A 473 -26.04 0.89 15.79
N MET A 474 -26.36 2.19 15.79
CA MET A 474 -27.24 2.80 14.77
C MET A 474 -26.68 2.62 13.35
N GLU A 475 -25.35 2.65 13.21
CA GLU A 475 -24.65 2.41 11.95
C GLU A 475 -24.93 0.99 11.41
N VAL A 476 -24.78 -0.02 12.27
CA VAL A 476 -25.06 -1.43 11.94
C VAL A 476 -26.53 -1.62 11.58
N ILE A 477 -27.44 -1.01 12.34
CA ILE A 477 -28.88 -1.04 12.06
C ILE A 477 -29.18 -0.46 10.66
N ASN A 478 -28.60 0.70 10.33
CA ASN A 478 -28.80 1.35 9.04
C ASN A 478 -28.25 0.51 7.88
N LYS A 479 -27.10 -0.14 8.08
CA LYS A 479 -26.51 -1.05 7.08
C LYS A 479 -27.38 -2.29 6.86
N ILE A 480 -27.89 -2.90 7.94
CA ILE A 480 -28.81 -4.04 7.87
C ILE A 480 -30.10 -3.65 7.16
N LYS A 481 -30.67 -2.47 7.46
CA LYS A 481 -31.85 -1.94 6.75
C LYS A 481 -31.58 -1.81 5.26
N ALA A 482 -30.44 -1.24 4.86
CA ALA A 482 -30.05 -1.10 3.46
C ALA A 482 -29.92 -2.46 2.75
N LEU A 483 -29.34 -3.48 3.42
CA LEU A 483 -29.23 -4.84 2.89
C LEU A 483 -30.61 -5.51 2.73
N ARG A 484 -31.50 -5.35 3.71
CA ARG A 484 -32.86 -5.91 3.64
C ARG A 484 -33.70 -5.24 2.55
N ILE A 485 -33.55 -3.93 2.36
CA ILE A 485 -34.20 -3.20 1.25
C ILE A 485 -33.66 -3.73 -0.09
N ARG A 486 -32.35 -3.93 -0.22
CA ARG A 486 -31.73 -4.51 -1.42
C ARG A 486 -32.25 -5.93 -1.68
N PHE A 487 -32.33 -6.77 -0.66
CA PHE A 487 -32.85 -8.13 -0.75
C PHE A 487 -34.34 -8.15 -1.14
N ALA A 488 -35.16 -7.30 -0.52
CA ALA A 488 -36.58 -7.17 -0.84
C ALA A 488 -36.82 -6.72 -2.28
N ARG A 489 -36.06 -5.72 -2.75
CA ARG A 489 -36.09 -5.26 -4.14
C ARG A 489 -35.58 -6.33 -5.12
N GLY A 490 -34.59 -7.13 -4.72
CA GLY A 490 -34.09 -8.27 -5.48
C GLY A 490 -35.15 -9.37 -5.66
N ARG A 491 -35.88 -9.72 -4.59
CA ARG A 491 -36.98 -10.69 -4.67
C ARG A 491 -38.16 -10.17 -5.47
N ALA A 492 -38.53 -8.90 -5.29
CA ALA A 492 -39.60 -8.28 -6.07
C ALA A 492 -39.29 -8.29 -7.57
N ARG A 493 -38.02 -8.11 -7.96
CA ARG A 493 -37.53 -8.23 -9.34
C ARG A 493 -37.36 -9.66 -9.87
N ALA A 494 -37.39 -10.66 -8.99
CA ALA A 494 -37.33 -12.07 -9.37
C ALA A 494 -38.71 -12.73 -9.38
N ALA A 495 -39.70 -12.10 -8.71
CA ALA A 495 -41.10 -12.52 -8.67
C ALA A 495 -41.98 -11.80 -9.69
N ALA A 496 -41.57 -10.61 -10.15
CA ALA A 496 -42.03 -9.98 -11.38
C ALA A 496 -41.15 -10.43 -12.55
#